data_AF-A0A0R2BNR3-F1
#
_entry.id   AF-A0A0R2BNR3-F1
#
_cell.length_a   1.000
_cell.length_b   1.000
_cell.length_c   1.000
_cell.angle_alpha   90.00
_cell.angle_beta   90.00
_cell.angle_gamma   90.00
#
_symmetry.space_group_name_H-M   'P 1'
#
loop_
_entity.id
_entity.type
_entity.pdbx_description
1 polymer ?
#
loop_
_entity_poly.entity_id
_entity_poly.type
_entity_poly.pdbx_seq_one_letter_code
_entity_poly.pdbx_strand_id
1 'polypeptide(L)'
;MTDLSQRAVRKVIRDLVIDHGVPIVGVRNGAKTGYYIATDQDELIRATEPLKNEIKQLALRNRALLIAQIRTDWLEYLSKGAQDNG
;
A
#
# COMPACT_ATOMS: atom_id res chain seq x y z
N MET A 1 -27.53 -10.55 6.23
CA MET A 1 -26.10 -10.25 6.01
C MET A 1 -25.68 -11.07 4.81
N THR A 2 -25.06 -10.49 3.78
CA THR A 2 -24.58 -11.25 2.62
C THR A 2 -23.51 -12.25 3.07
N ASP A 3 -23.61 -13.52 2.67
CA ASP A 3 -22.65 -14.60 3.02
C ASP A 3 -21.25 -14.45 2.36
N LEU A 4 -20.93 -13.24 1.90
CA LEU A 4 -19.66 -12.95 1.23
C LEU A 4 -18.58 -12.62 2.25
N SER A 5 -17.51 -13.41 2.23
CA SER A 5 -16.30 -13.09 2.99
C SER A 5 -15.70 -11.75 2.53
N GLN A 6 -15.08 -11.02 3.46
CA GLN A 6 -14.38 -9.77 3.12
C GLN A 6 -13.31 -9.97 2.04
N ARG A 7 -12.68 -11.16 1.99
CA ARG A 7 -11.74 -11.54 0.94
C ARG A 7 -12.41 -11.61 -0.43
N ALA A 8 -13.59 -12.22 -0.51
CA ALA A 8 -14.35 -12.32 -1.75
C ALA A 8 -14.78 -10.92 -2.24
N VAL A 9 -15.27 -10.07 -1.34
CA VAL A 9 -15.63 -8.67 -1.68
C VAL A 9 -14.43 -7.90 -2.24
N ARG A 10 -13.27 -7.98 -1.58
CA ARG A 10 -12.04 -7.32 -2.06
C ARG A 10 -11.57 -7.85 -3.42
N LYS A 11 -11.77 -9.14 -3.68
CA LYS A 11 -11.46 -9.74 -4.99
C LYS A 11 -12.38 -9.17 -6.07
N VAL A 12 -13.69 -9.17 -5.84
CA VAL A 12 -14.67 -8.61 -6.80
C VAL A 12 -14.37 -7.15 -7.10
N ILE A 13 -14.09 -6.33 -6.08
CA ILE A 13 -13.73 -4.92 -6.29
C ILE A 13 -12.47 -4.79 -7.16
N ARG A 14 -11.44 -5.60 -6.91
CA ARG A 14 -10.22 -5.58 -7.74
C ARG A 14 -10.55 -5.92 -9.18
N ASP A 15 -11.27 -7.02 -9.41
CA ASP A 15 -11.58 -7.51 -10.76
C ASP A 15 -12.42 -6.44 -11.52
N LEU A 16 -13.37 -5.79 -10.85
CA LEU A 16 -14.13 -4.66 -11.42
C LEU A 16 -13.25 -3.47 -11.82
N VAL A 17 -12.26 -3.11 -10.99
CA VAL A 17 -11.36 -1.98 -11.28
C VAL A 17 -10.37 -2.31 -12.39
N ILE A 18 -9.71 -3.47 -12.31
CA ILE A 18 -8.57 -3.81 -13.16
C ILE A 18 -9.02 -4.40 -14.50
N ASP A 19 -9.97 -5.34 -14.45
CA ASP A 19 -10.36 -6.11 -15.64
C ASP A 19 -11.54 -5.45 -16.39
N HIS A 20 -12.38 -4.71 -15.67
CA HIS A 20 -13.58 -4.07 -16.22
C HIS A 20 -13.52 -2.54 -16.26
N GLY A 21 -12.47 -1.92 -15.74
CA GLY A 21 -12.28 -0.47 -15.79
C GLY A 21 -13.32 0.33 -15.01
N VAL A 22 -14.03 -0.29 -14.05
CA VAL A 22 -15.02 0.40 -13.24
C VAL A 22 -14.29 1.34 -12.27
N PRO A 23 -14.66 2.63 -12.21
CA PRO A 23 -13.93 3.62 -11.42
C PRO A 23 -14.27 3.54 -9.92
N ILE A 24 -14.02 2.38 -9.29
CA ILE A 24 -14.20 2.20 -7.85
C ILE A 24 -12.95 2.74 -7.13
N VAL A 25 -13.16 3.75 -6.32
CA VAL A 25 -12.14 4.44 -5.54
C VAL A 25 -12.41 4.25 -4.05
N GLY A 26 -11.37 4.36 -3.22
CA GLY A 26 -11.47 4.18 -1.79
C GLY A 26 -10.88 5.36 -1.03
N VAL A 27 -11.62 5.89 -0.05
CA VAL A 27 -11.10 6.90 0.88
C VAL A 27 -10.62 6.18 2.14
N ARG A 28 -9.31 6.33 2.44
CA ARG A 28 -8.69 5.78 3.65
C ARG A 28 -8.85 6.69 4.87
N ASN A 29 -8.99 8.01 4.69
CA ASN A 29 -9.09 9.00 5.78
C ASN A 29 -10.26 9.98 5.57
N GLY A 30 -11.16 10.09 6.54
CA GLY A 30 -12.30 11.03 6.53
C GLY A 30 -13.54 10.47 7.24
N ALA A 31 -14.63 11.25 7.28
CA ALA A 31 -15.91 10.85 7.90
C ALA A 31 -16.66 9.75 7.13
N LYS A 32 -16.29 9.48 5.87
CA LYS A 32 -16.80 8.39 5.04
C LYS A 32 -15.64 7.46 4.66
N THR A 33 -15.49 6.36 5.39
CA THR A 33 -14.54 5.30 5.08
C THR A 33 -15.21 4.26 4.18
N GLY A 34 -14.49 3.76 3.18
CA GLY A 34 -15.00 2.70 2.29
C GLY A 34 -14.74 2.95 0.80
N TYR A 35 -15.39 2.13 -0.03
CA TYR A 35 -15.32 2.19 -1.49
C TYR A 35 -16.56 2.87 -2.06
N TYR A 36 -16.37 3.64 -3.12
CA TYR A 36 -17.45 4.26 -3.91
C TYR A 36 -17.05 4.30 -5.39
N ILE A 37 -18.04 4.46 -6.27
CA ILE A 37 -17.80 4.64 -7.71
C ILE A 37 -17.64 6.14 -7.94
N ALA A 38 -16.51 6.56 -8.50
CA ALA A 38 -16.29 7.96 -8.84
C ALA A 38 -17.25 8.39 -9.96
N THR A 39 -17.82 9.57 -9.82
CA THR A 39 -18.82 10.15 -10.72
C THR A 39 -18.27 11.29 -11.57
N ASP A 40 -17.12 11.83 -11.19
CA ASP A 40 -16.43 12.89 -11.92
C ASP A 40 -14.91 12.68 -11.98
N GLN A 41 -14.27 13.45 -12.85
CA GLN A 41 -12.83 13.35 -13.11
C GLN A 41 -12.00 13.84 -11.92
N ASP A 42 -12.51 14.78 -11.12
CA ASP A 42 -11.79 15.31 -9.98
C ASP A 42 -11.73 14.30 -8.83
N GLU A 43 -12.79 13.51 -8.63
CA GLU A 43 -12.84 12.37 -7.72
C GLU A 43 -11.80 11.32 -8.10
N LEU A 44 -11.67 11.01 -9.39
CA LEU A 44 -10.64 10.11 -9.91
C LEU A 44 -9.23 10.66 -9.67
N ILE A 45 -8.99 11.94 -9.94
CA ILE A 45 -7.69 12.58 -9.73
C ILE A 45 -7.31 12.51 -8.25
N ARG A 46 -8.22 12.92 -7.35
CA ARG A 46 -8.01 12.86 -5.90
C ARG A 46 -7.72 11.45 -5.42
N ALA A 47 -8.40 10.44 -5.97
CA ALA A 47 -8.19 9.04 -5.59
C ALA A 47 -6.86 8.47 -6.13
N THR A 48 -6.40 8.91 -7.29
CA THR A 48 -5.17 8.40 -7.93
C THR A 48 -3.89 9.04 -7.39
N GLU A 49 -3.97 10.24 -6.84
CA GLU A 49 -2.79 10.98 -6.35
C GLU A 49 -2.04 10.25 -5.20
N PRO A 50 -2.71 9.72 -4.16
CA PRO A 50 -2.05 8.88 -3.16
C PRO A 50 -1.38 7.63 -3.76
N LEU A 51 -2.00 7.00 -4.77
CA LEU A 51 -1.45 5.81 -5.43
C LEU A 51 -0.16 6.14 -6.18
N LYS A 52 -0.09 7.29 -6.86
CA LYS A 52 1.13 7.76 -7.53
C LYS A 52 2.26 7.95 -6.52
N ASN A 53 1.96 8.53 -5.35
CA ASN A 53 2.95 8.69 -4.29
C ASN A 53 3.40 7.33 -3.74
N GLU A 54 2.48 6.40 -3.51
CA GLU A 54 2.80 5.04 -3.06
C GLU A 54 3.70 4.31 -4.05
N ILE A 55 3.40 4.38 -5.35
CA ILE A 55 4.25 3.83 -6.42
C ILE A 55 5.65 4.44 -6.39
N LYS A 56 5.77 5.76 -6.23
CA LYS A 56 7.06 6.45 -6.12
C LYS A 56 7.88 5.97 -4.91
N GLN A 57 7.24 5.84 -3.75
CA GLN A 57 7.91 5.34 -2.54
C GLN A 57 8.34 3.88 -2.69
N LEU A 58 7.50 3.04 -3.31
CA LEU A 58 7.84 1.64 -3.58
C LEU A 58 9.01 1.53 -4.58
N ALA A 59 9.06 2.37 -5.60
CA ALA A 59 10.19 2.41 -6.53
C ALA A 59 11.49 2.83 -5.84
N LEU A 60 11.45 3.85 -4.96
CA LEU A 60 12.59 4.26 -4.15
C LEU A 60 13.06 3.12 -3.23
N ARG A 61 12.12 2.46 -2.55
CA ARG A 61 12.40 1.30 -1.69
C ARG A 61 13.04 0.16 -2.50
N ASN A 62 12.50 -0.16 -3.68
CA ASN A 62 13.06 -1.20 -4.53
C ASN A 62 14.49 -0.87 -4.95
N ARG A 63 14.76 0.38 -5.35
CA ARG A 63 16.12 0.84 -5.68
C ARG A 63 17.06 0.70 -4.49
N ALA A 64 16.61 1.10 -3.29
CA ALA A 64 17.40 0.96 -2.07
C ALA A 64 17.73 -0.51 -1.77
N LEU A 65 16.77 -1.42 -1.95
CA LEU A 65 16.98 -2.87 -1.77
C LEU A 65 17.93 -3.48 -2.81
N LEU A 66 17.90 -3.01 -4.06
CA LEU A 66 18.80 -3.49 -5.11
C LEU A 66 20.27 -3.11 -4.87
N ILE A 67 20.52 -1.93 -4.31
CA ILE A 67 21.88 -1.47 -3.98
C ILE A 67 22.30 -1.87 -2.56
N ALA A 68 21.36 -2.37 -1.75
CA ALA A 68 21.67 -2.84 -0.42
C ALA A 68 22.56 -4.08 -0.54
N GLN A 69 23.80 -3.94 -0.10
CA GLN A 69 24.63 -5.09 0.17
C GLN A 69 24.06 -5.79 1.40
N ILE A 70 23.79 -7.10 1.29
CA ILE A 70 23.49 -7.93 2.45
C ILE A 70 24.77 -8.01 3.26
N ARG A 71 24.96 -7.06 4.17
CA ARG A 71 26.00 -7.18 5.17
C ARG A 71 25.48 -8.15 6.23
N THR A 72 26.25 -9.19 6.53
CA THR A 72 25.99 -10.15 7.61
C THR A 72 26.54 -9.65 8.96
N ASP A 73 27.08 -8.43 8.99
CA ASP A 73 27.66 -7.76 10.16
C ASP A 73 26.62 -7.22 11.15
N TRP A 74 25.32 -7.44 10.93
CA TRP A 74 24.27 -7.18 11.95
C TRP A 74 24.55 -7.91 13.28
N LEU A 75 25.39 -8.96 13.26
CA LEU A 75 25.94 -9.61 14.45
C LEU A 75 26.85 -8.67 15.29
N GLU A 76 27.57 -7.74 14.67
CA GLU A 76 28.36 -6.73 15.41
C GLU A 76 27.49 -5.72 16.15
N TYR A 77 26.29 -5.42 15.63
CA TYR A 77 25.35 -4.55 16.33
C TYR A 77 24.72 -5.25 17.56
N LEU A 78 24.48 -6.56 17.47
CA LEU A 78 24.02 -7.36 18.62
C LEU A 78 25.12 -7.58 19.66
N SER A 79 26.39 -7.66 19.27
CA SER A 79 27.51 -7.81 20.20
C SER A 79 27.90 -6.51 20.92
N LYS A 80 27.77 -5.34 20.25
CA LYS A 80 28.03 -4.03 20.86
C LYS A 80 26.94 -3.60 21.85
N GLY A 81 25.67 -3.94 21.61
CA GLY A 81 24.56 -3.63 22.53
C GLY A 81 24.61 -4.38 23.88
N ALA A 82 25.45 -5.42 24.00
CA ALA A 82 25.66 -6.15 25.25
C ALA A 82 26.78 -5.56 26.13
N GLN A 83 27.63 -4.69 25.59
CA GLN A 83 28.79 -4.11 26.31
C GLN A 83 28.51 -2.73 26.92
N ASP A 84 27.38 -2.09 26.58
CA ASP A 84 27.02 -0.72 27.02
C ASP A 84 25.99 -0.71 28.18
N ASN A 85 25.82 -1.84 28.88
CA ASN A 85 24.98 -1.99 30.07
C ASN A 85 25.81 -2.41 31.30
N GLY A 86 26.96 -1.75 31.50
CA GLY A 86 27.86 -1.98 32.64
C GLY A 86 28.17 -0.69 33.39
#